data_AF-A0A7K2YUM7-F1
#
_entry.id   AF-A0A7K2YUM7-F1
#
_cell.length_a   1.000
_cell.length_b   1.000
_cell.length_c   1.000
_cell.angle_alpha   90.00
_cell.angle_beta   90.00
_cell.angle_gamma   90.00
#
_symmetry.space_group_name_H-M   'P 1'
#
loop_
_entity.id
_entity.type
_entity.pdbx_description
1 polymer ?
#
loop_
_entity_poly.entity_id
_entity_poly.type
_entity_poly.pdbx_seq_one_letter_code
_entity_poly.pdbx_strand_id
1 'polypeptide(L)'
;MLPAAGGDIAWAGHIVVLLDADGRIRRDYQFGVPITDQGSHTRAVVEEFRRRVAGGEPEHIAALFADEVDWQVDFPAEGHPATPWIRPRSTRADLADLFRELAAAHVRDERDPAVARTVVDGTDAVILTEIRRTAKSTGTAYTAALALRLSVEDGLITRYHVYEDSLTVSRAHTS
;
A
#
# COMPACT_ATOMS: atom_id res chain seq x y z
N MET A 1 -6.77 -48.37 18.86
CA MET A 1 -5.93 -47.15 18.88
C MET A 1 -6.83 -45.99 19.22
N LEU A 2 -6.68 -45.40 20.40
CA LEU A 2 -7.26 -44.10 20.72
C LEU A 2 -6.37 -43.03 20.06
N PRO A 3 -6.91 -41.97 19.43
CA PRO A 3 -6.08 -40.86 18.99
C PRO A 3 -5.40 -40.27 20.23
N ALA A 4 -4.09 -40.05 20.18
CA ALA A 4 -3.43 -39.24 21.18
C ALA A 4 -4.16 -37.89 21.22
N ALA A 5 -4.51 -37.43 22.42
CA ALA A 5 -5.13 -36.11 22.62
C ALA A 5 -4.33 -35.08 21.80
N GLY A 6 -5.04 -34.30 20.97
CA GLY A 6 -4.41 -33.28 20.13
C GLY A 6 -3.57 -32.34 20.99
N GLY A 7 -2.38 -31.98 20.50
CA GLY A 7 -1.51 -31.02 21.17
C GLY A 7 -2.13 -29.63 21.24
N ASP A 8 -1.47 -28.72 21.97
CA ASP A 8 -1.91 -27.33 22.12
C ASP A 8 -2.06 -26.63 20.76
N ILE A 9 -2.99 -25.67 20.69
CA ILE A 9 -3.14 -24.80 19.53
C ILE A 9 -1.84 -24.01 19.36
N ALA A 10 -1.07 -24.33 18.32
CA ALA A 10 0.20 -23.67 18.03
C ALA A 10 0.01 -22.24 17.48
N TRP A 11 -1.15 -21.95 16.86
CA TRP A 11 -1.50 -20.64 16.30
C TRP A 11 -2.99 -20.52 15.99
N ALA A 12 -3.54 -19.30 16.09
CA ALA A 12 -4.88 -18.96 15.63
C ALA A 12 -4.83 -17.71 14.73
N GLY A 13 -5.68 -17.68 13.71
CA GLY A 13 -5.65 -16.64 12.69
C GLY A 13 -6.97 -16.43 11.96
N HIS A 14 -7.02 -15.37 11.17
CA HIS A 14 -8.13 -15.05 10.27
C HIS A 14 -7.79 -15.48 8.85
N ILE A 15 -8.77 -16.07 8.17
CA ILE A 15 -8.67 -16.43 6.76
C ILE A 15 -9.70 -15.63 5.98
N VAL A 16 -9.23 -14.90 4.96
CA VAL A 16 -10.10 -14.25 3.98
C VAL A 16 -9.99 -14.99 2.67
N VAL A 17 -11.10 -15.58 2.24
CA VAL A 17 -11.19 -16.32 0.98
C VAL A 17 -12.05 -15.53 0.00
N LEU A 18 -11.51 -15.21 -1.17
CA LEU A 18 -12.32 -14.72 -2.30
C LEU A 18 -12.70 -15.89 -3.18
N LEU A 19 -14.01 -16.07 -3.36
CA LEU A 19 -14.57 -17.06 -4.26
C LEU A 19 -14.91 -16.43 -5.62
N ASP A 20 -14.81 -17.23 -6.68
CA ASP A 20 -15.42 -16.89 -7.96
C ASP A 20 -16.95 -17.15 -7.96
N ALA A 21 -17.60 -16.87 -9.09
CA ALA A 21 -19.04 -17.05 -9.24
C ALA A 21 -19.50 -18.52 -9.10
N ASP A 22 -18.59 -19.48 -9.28
CA ASP A 22 -18.85 -20.92 -9.13
C ASP A 22 -18.48 -21.42 -7.72
N GLY A 23 -18.06 -20.53 -6.81
CA GLY A 23 -17.68 -20.87 -5.45
C GLY A 23 -16.26 -21.44 -5.31
N ARG A 24 -15.40 -21.35 -6.33
CA ARG A 24 -14.00 -21.80 -6.24
C ARG A 24 -13.12 -20.72 -5.65
N ILE A 25 -12.11 -21.12 -4.88
CA ILE A 25 -11.13 -20.20 -4.28
C ILE A 25 -10.31 -19.56 -5.38
N ARG A 26 -10.47 -18.25 -5.54
CA ARG A 26 -9.64 -17.43 -6.43
C ARG A 26 -8.42 -16.87 -5.70
N ARG A 27 -8.58 -16.52 -4.42
CA ARG A 27 -7.50 -16.03 -3.55
C ARG A 27 -7.75 -16.47 -2.11
N ASP A 28 -6.67 -16.85 -1.42
CA ASP A 28 -6.64 -17.17 0.01
C ASP A 28 -5.61 -16.25 0.68
N TYR A 29 -6.03 -15.60 1.76
CA TYR A 29 -5.17 -14.79 2.61
C TYR A 29 -5.30 -15.25 4.06
N GLN A 30 -4.18 -15.70 4.64
CA GLN A 30 -4.12 -16.21 6.01
C GLN A 30 -3.32 -15.24 6.87
N PHE A 31 -3.89 -14.85 8.02
CA PHE A 31 -3.33 -13.84 8.91
C PHE A 31 -3.29 -14.36 10.33
N GLY A 32 -2.20 -14.11 11.05
CA GLY A 32 -2.12 -14.44 12.46
C GLY A 32 -2.72 -13.36 13.32
N VAL A 33 -3.22 -13.75 14.50
CA VAL A 33 -3.43 -12.88 15.67
C VAL A 33 -4.81 -12.15 15.74
N PRO A 34 -5.37 -11.92 16.96
CA PRO A 34 -6.63 -11.19 17.15
C PRO A 34 -6.50 -9.68 16.89
N ILE A 35 -7.62 -9.02 16.59
CA ILE A 35 -7.69 -7.55 16.56
C ILE A 35 -7.46 -7.01 17.98
N THR A 36 -6.34 -6.33 18.21
CA THR A 36 -6.02 -5.62 19.45
C THR A 36 -6.44 -4.15 19.35
N ASP A 37 -6.48 -3.42 20.49
CA ASP A 37 -6.73 -1.96 20.50
C ASP A 37 -5.73 -1.19 19.61
N GLN A 38 -4.48 -1.66 19.61
CA GLN A 38 -3.43 -1.16 18.73
C GLN A 38 -3.76 -1.40 17.25
N GLY A 39 -4.32 -2.57 16.91
CA GLY A 39 -4.84 -2.86 15.57
C GLY A 39 -6.00 -1.95 15.15
N SER A 40 -6.89 -1.54 16.07
CA SER A 40 -7.93 -0.55 15.75
C SER A 40 -7.35 0.84 15.50
N HIS A 41 -6.33 1.25 16.25
CA HIS A 41 -5.66 2.53 16.05
C HIS A 41 -4.91 2.59 14.71
N THR A 42 -4.10 1.56 14.40
CA THR A 42 -3.43 1.42 13.10
C THR A 42 -4.44 1.47 11.95
N ARG A 43 -5.56 0.77 12.08
CA ARG A 43 -6.65 0.81 11.09
C ARG A 43 -7.17 2.23 10.85
N ALA A 44 -7.43 3.00 11.92
CA ALA A 44 -7.92 4.36 11.80
C ALA A 44 -6.92 5.29 11.07
N VAL A 45 -5.62 5.19 11.38
CA VAL A 45 -4.57 5.95 10.70
C VAL A 45 -4.47 5.58 9.22
N VAL A 46 -4.54 4.28 8.90
CA VAL A 46 -4.49 3.78 7.53
C VAL A 46 -5.70 4.24 6.70
N GLU A 47 -6.89 4.24 7.29
CA GLU A 47 -8.09 4.77 6.65
C GLU A 47 -8.01 6.28 6.42
N GLU A 48 -7.48 7.02 7.40
CA GLU A 48 -7.22 8.46 7.26
C GLU A 48 -6.19 8.73 6.17
N PHE A 49 -5.09 7.97 6.12
CA PHE A 49 -4.10 8.05 5.05
C PHE A 49 -4.75 7.89 3.67
N ARG A 50 -5.59 6.88 3.49
CA ARG A 50 -6.31 6.65 2.23
C ARG A 50 -7.24 7.82 1.88
N ARG A 51 -7.94 8.39 2.87
CA ARG A 51 -8.78 9.59 2.65
C ARG A 51 -7.95 10.79 2.20
N ARG A 52 -6.81 11.06 2.85
CA ARG A 52 -5.93 12.17 2.47
C ARG A 52 -5.32 11.99 1.08
N VAL A 53 -4.90 10.77 0.75
CA VAL A 53 -4.40 10.44 -0.60
C VAL A 53 -5.48 10.67 -1.66
N ALA A 54 -6.73 10.31 -1.39
CA ALA A 54 -7.84 10.61 -2.29
C ALA A 54 -8.13 12.12 -2.41
N GLY A 55 -7.85 12.90 -1.36
CA GLY A 55 -7.94 14.37 -1.37
C GLY A 55 -6.84 15.03 -2.22
N GLY A 56 -5.64 14.44 -2.25
CA GLY A 56 -4.57 14.85 -3.16
C GLY A 56 -3.73 16.05 -2.72
N GLU A 57 -3.79 16.44 -1.44
CA GLU A 57 -3.01 17.57 -0.89
C GLU A 57 -1.69 17.07 -0.25
N PRO A 58 -0.51 17.29 -0.87
CA PRO A 58 0.75 16.64 -0.48
C PRO A 58 1.14 16.86 0.98
N GLU A 59 1.07 18.10 1.46
CA GLU A 59 1.43 18.48 2.83
C GLU A 59 0.45 17.88 3.85
N HIS A 60 -0.82 17.80 3.49
CA HIS A 60 -1.85 17.21 4.33
C HIS A 60 -1.66 15.69 4.47
N ILE A 61 -1.31 15.02 3.37
CA ILE A 61 -0.96 13.59 3.38
C ILE A 61 0.29 13.37 4.22
N ALA A 62 1.35 14.15 3.96
CA ALA A 62 2.64 14.03 4.65
C ALA A 62 2.52 14.27 6.16
N ALA A 63 1.57 15.08 6.64
CA ALA A 63 1.33 15.29 8.07
C ALA A 63 0.98 14.02 8.87
N LEU A 64 0.64 12.90 8.22
CA LEU A 64 0.46 11.59 8.88
C LEU A 64 1.77 10.83 9.11
N PHE A 65 2.89 11.27 8.55
CA PHE A 65 4.16 10.58 8.66
C PHE A 65 4.96 11.09 9.86
N ALA A 66 5.77 10.21 10.45
CA ALA A 66 6.77 10.59 11.44
C ALA A 66 7.86 11.48 10.82
N ASP A 67 8.73 12.06 11.66
CA ASP A 67 9.82 12.91 11.19
C ASP A 67 10.78 12.12 10.30
N GLU A 68 11.10 10.90 10.73
CA GLU A 68 11.84 9.89 9.99
C GLU A 68 10.93 8.73 9.59
N VAL A 69 11.12 8.22 8.37
CA VAL A 69 10.29 7.18 7.76
C VAL A 69 11.20 6.13 7.12
N ASP A 70 10.98 4.87 7.47
CA ASP A 70 11.52 3.72 6.76
C ASP A 70 10.83 3.58 5.39
N TRP A 71 11.47 4.15 4.37
CA TRP A 71 10.99 4.16 3.00
C TRP A 71 11.61 3.02 2.19
N GLN A 72 10.77 2.36 1.40
CA GLN A 72 11.22 1.43 0.37
C GLN A 72 10.28 1.49 -0.83
N VAL A 73 10.85 1.33 -2.01
CA VAL A 73 10.10 0.97 -3.20
C VAL A 73 10.82 -0.22 -3.83
N ASP A 74 10.08 -1.29 -4.13
CA ASP A 74 10.63 -2.51 -4.72
C ASP A 74 10.89 -2.30 -6.22
N PHE A 75 11.92 -1.50 -6.48
CA PHE A 75 12.36 -1.08 -7.78
C PHE A 75 13.87 -0.83 -7.75
N PRO A 76 14.61 -1.08 -8.85
CA PRO A 76 16.03 -0.77 -8.89
C PRO A 76 16.29 0.72 -8.58
N ALA A 77 17.35 0.98 -7.82
CA ALA A 77 17.70 2.33 -7.38
C ALA A 77 18.16 3.25 -8.54
N GLU A 78 18.57 2.67 -9.67
CA GLU A 78 19.09 3.39 -10.84
C GLU A 78 18.45 2.87 -12.13
N GLY A 79 18.56 3.64 -13.22
CA GLY A 79 18.15 3.20 -14.56
C GLY A 79 16.73 3.56 -14.98
N HIS A 80 16.10 4.53 -14.29
CA HIS A 80 14.67 4.84 -14.50
C HIS A 80 14.37 6.35 -14.63
N PRO A 81 14.96 7.04 -15.63
CA PRO A 81 14.77 8.49 -15.81
C PRO A 81 13.30 8.90 -16.06
N ALA A 82 12.47 7.97 -16.53
CA ALA A 82 11.06 8.19 -16.79
C ALA A 82 10.19 8.21 -15.50
N THR A 83 10.72 7.74 -14.36
CA THR A 83 10.02 7.66 -13.06
C THR A 83 10.87 8.28 -11.95
N PRO A 84 11.20 9.60 -12.03
CA PRO A 84 12.18 10.24 -11.15
C PRO A 84 11.75 10.28 -9.67
N TRP A 85 10.47 10.03 -9.39
CA TRP A 85 9.99 9.88 -8.01
C TRP A 85 10.47 8.59 -7.34
N ILE A 86 11.08 7.65 -8.07
CA ILE A 86 11.65 6.45 -7.48
C ILE A 86 13.11 6.75 -7.10
N ARG A 87 13.29 7.19 -5.85
CA ARG A 87 14.59 7.50 -5.23
C ARG A 87 14.49 7.29 -3.71
N PRO A 88 15.63 7.20 -3.00
CA PRO A 88 15.62 7.18 -1.54
C PRO A 88 14.89 8.40 -0.96
N ARG A 89 14.19 8.18 0.15
CA ARG A 89 13.47 9.17 0.96
C ARG A 89 13.57 8.72 2.40
N SER A 90 13.54 9.65 3.35
CA SER A 90 13.48 9.24 4.76
C SER A 90 12.73 10.23 5.64
N THR A 91 12.27 11.36 5.11
CA THR A 91 11.67 12.41 5.94
C THR A 91 10.24 12.73 5.55
N ARG A 92 9.47 13.31 6.48
CA ARG A 92 8.15 13.86 6.18
C ARG A 92 8.14 14.79 4.95
N ALA A 93 9.18 15.62 4.80
CA ALA A 93 9.33 16.52 3.66
C ALA A 93 9.49 15.74 2.35
N ASP A 94 10.30 14.67 2.35
CA ASP A 94 10.46 13.81 1.17
C ASP A 94 9.14 13.14 0.75
N LEU A 95 8.28 12.78 1.71
CA LEU A 95 6.97 12.21 1.43
C LEU A 95 6.03 13.26 0.82
N ALA A 96 6.06 14.51 1.29
CA ALA A 96 5.33 15.59 0.61
C ALA A 96 5.82 15.77 -0.83
N ASP A 97 7.13 15.74 -1.05
CA ASP A 97 7.72 15.85 -2.38
C ASP A 97 7.32 14.67 -3.29
N LEU A 98 7.29 13.44 -2.77
CA LEU A 98 6.76 12.28 -3.48
C LEU A 98 5.35 12.53 -4.00
N PHE A 99 4.42 12.94 -3.13
CA PHE A 99 3.03 13.14 -3.54
C PHE A 99 2.89 14.27 -4.57
N ARG A 100 3.73 15.31 -4.47
CA ARG A 100 3.78 16.39 -5.46
C ARG A 100 4.33 15.92 -6.81
N GLU A 101 5.42 15.15 -6.81
CA GLU A 101 6.00 14.56 -8.02
C GLU A 101 5.00 13.59 -8.69
N LEU A 102 4.32 12.74 -7.90
CA LEU A 102 3.29 11.83 -8.40
C LEU A 102 2.09 12.59 -9.00
N ALA A 103 1.67 13.70 -8.39
CA ALA A 103 0.60 14.55 -8.93
C ALA A 103 1.03 15.24 -10.23
N ALA A 104 2.29 15.71 -10.32
CA ALA A 104 2.81 16.36 -11.51
C ALA A 104 3.01 15.38 -12.69
N ALA A 105 3.37 14.13 -12.40
CA ALA A 105 3.66 13.10 -13.39
C ALA A 105 2.43 12.47 -14.06
N HIS A 106 1.24 12.68 -13.49
CA HIS A 106 0.02 12.02 -13.93
C HIS A 106 -1.09 13.00 -14.26
N VAL A 107 -1.94 12.63 -15.21
CA VAL A 107 -3.22 13.31 -15.43
C VAL A 107 -4.17 12.89 -14.31
N ARG A 108 -4.99 13.83 -13.83
CA ARG A 108 -6.04 13.53 -12.85
C ARG A 108 -6.96 12.45 -13.42
N ASP A 109 -7.11 11.36 -12.68
CA ASP A 109 -7.95 10.24 -13.09
C ASP A 109 -9.41 10.51 -12.71
N GLU A 110 -10.31 10.41 -13.68
CA GLU A 110 -11.76 10.53 -13.47
C GLU A 110 -12.43 9.17 -13.21
N ARG A 111 -11.67 8.07 -13.33
CA ARG A 111 -12.16 6.72 -13.06
C ARG A 111 -12.43 6.53 -11.57
N ASP A 112 -13.34 5.61 -11.28
CA ASP A 112 -13.61 5.20 -9.90
C ASP A 112 -12.32 4.70 -9.21
N PRO A 113 -12.11 5.08 -7.93
CA PRO A 113 -11.00 4.58 -7.15
C PRO A 113 -10.98 3.05 -7.15
N ALA A 114 -9.80 2.46 -7.29
CA ALA A 114 -9.64 1.02 -7.16
C ALA A 114 -10.11 0.56 -5.78
N VAL A 115 -10.81 -0.57 -5.74
CA VAL A 115 -11.25 -1.18 -4.50
C VAL A 115 -10.02 -1.71 -3.76
N ALA A 116 -9.72 -1.11 -2.61
CA ALA A 116 -8.63 -1.56 -1.77
C ALA A 116 -9.10 -2.55 -0.69
N ARG A 117 -8.23 -3.47 -0.31
CA ARG A 117 -8.35 -4.32 0.88
C ARG A 117 -7.26 -3.92 1.86
N THR A 118 -7.61 -3.77 3.13
CA THR A 118 -6.67 -3.40 4.19
C THR A 118 -6.62 -4.49 5.25
N VAL A 119 -5.42 -5.05 5.41
CA VAL A 119 -5.06 -5.99 6.48
C VAL A 119 -4.31 -5.20 7.54
N VAL A 120 -4.60 -5.47 8.81
CA VAL A 120 -3.92 -4.83 9.95
C VAL A 120 -3.54 -5.91 10.95
N ASP A 121 -2.30 -5.85 11.43
CA ASP A 121 -1.75 -6.70 12.49
C ASP A 121 -0.88 -5.83 13.41
N GLY A 122 -1.35 -5.56 14.63
CA GLY A 122 -0.67 -4.67 15.57
C GLY A 122 -0.42 -3.27 14.99
N THR A 123 0.86 -2.88 14.88
CA THR A 123 1.30 -1.62 14.27
C THR A 123 1.41 -1.69 12.76
N ASP A 124 1.41 -2.87 12.16
CA ASP A 124 1.61 -3.06 10.74
C ASP A 124 0.28 -3.13 9.98
N ALA A 125 0.28 -2.63 8.75
CA ALA A 125 -0.82 -2.75 7.83
C ALA A 125 -0.34 -2.98 6.41
N VAL A 126 -1.14 -3.71 5.62
CA VAL A 126 -0.96 -3.86 4.18
C VAL A 126 -2.22 -3.44 3.47
N ILE A 127 -2.09 -2.51 2.53
CA ILE A 127 -3.14 -2.14 1.59
C ILE A 127 -2.86 -2.86 0.26
N LEU A 128 -3.80 -3.69 -0.19
CA LEU A 128 -3.79 -4.32 -1.50
C LEU A 128 -4.79 -3.60 -2.42
N THR A 129 -4.31 -3.05 -3.52
CA THR A 129 -5.13 -2.28 -4.47
C THR A 129 -4.51 -2.29 -5.87
N GLU A 130 -5.10 -1.53 -6.78
CA GLU A 130 -4.53 -1.20 -8.08
C GLU A 130 -4.24 0.30 -8.14
N ILE A 131 -3.13 0.66 -8.77
CA ILE A 131 -2.88 2.00 -9.27
C ILE A 131 -3.59 2.10 -10.60
N ARG A 132 -4.43 3.13 -10.77
CA ARG A 132 -5.06 3.48 -12.04
C ARG A 132 -4.68 4.92 -12.31
N ARG A 133 -3.91 5.16 -13.37
CA ARG A 133 -3.44 6.50 -13.75
C ARG A 133 -3.25 6.62 -15.26
N THR A 134 -3.00 7.85 -15.70
CA THR A 134 -2.52 8.17 -17.05
C THR A 134 -1.22 8.94 -16.93
N ALA A 135 -0.16 8.43 -17.56
CA ALA A 135 1.15 9.06 -17.60
C ALA A 135 1.07 10.36 -18.40
N LYS A 136 1.45 11.49 -17.80
CA LYS A 136 1.39 12.80 -18.47
C LYS A 136 2.42 12.93 -19.60
N SER A 137 3.55 12.24 -19.48
CA SER A 137 4.65 12.28 -20.46
C SER A 137 4.27 11.68 -21.82
N THR A 138 3.45 10.63 -21.82
CA THR A 138 3.11 9.84 -23.03
C THR A 138 1.62 9.88 -23.37
N GLY A 139 0.76 10.22 -22.40
CA GLY A 139 -0.69 10.06 -22.51
C GLY A 139 -1.17 8.62 -22.29
N THR A 140 -0.29 7.68 -21.95
CA THR A 140 -0.63 6.27 -21.80
C THR A 140 -1.35 6.02 -20.48
N ALA A 141 -2.57 5.50 -20.55
CA ALA A 141 -3.30 4.99 -19.39
C ALA A 141 -2.74 3.62 -18.98
N TYR A 142 -2.61 3.38 -17.68
CA TYR A 142 -2.15 2.11 -17.14
C TYR A 142 -2.91 1.69 -15.88
N THR A 143 -2.86 0.39 -15.59
CA THR A 143 -3.30 -0.19 -14.33
C THR A 143 -2.20 -1.11 -13.81
N ALA A 144 -1.75 -0.91 -12.57
CA ALA A 144 -0.67 -1.68 -11.95
C ALA A 144 -1.12 -2.21 -10.59
N ALA A 145 -0.78 -3.47 -10.27
CA ALA A 145 -1.04 -4.01 -8.94
C ALA A 145 -0.16 -3.29 -7.90
N LEU A 146 -0.69 -3.06 -6.70
CA LEU A 146 0.02 -2.41 -5.60
C LEU A 146 -0.27 -3.13 -4.27
N ALA A 147 0.81 -3.45 -3.56
CA ALA A 147 0.80 -3.70 -2.13
C ALA A 147 1.59 -2.57 -1.43
N LEU A 148 0.93 -1.83 -0.55
CA LEU A 148 1.54 -0.79 0.27
C LEU A 148 1.61 -1.29 1.72
N ARG A 149 2.83 -1.49 2.23
CA ARG A 149 3.07 -1.83 3.64
C ARG A 149 3.33 -0.56 4.43
N LEU A 150 2.59 -0.41 5.53
CA LEU A 150 2.70 0.69 6.48
C LEU A 150 2.98 0.13 7.87
N SER A 151 3.74 0.87 8.67
CA SER A 151 3.83 0.67 10.12
C SER A 151 3.41 1.98 10.80
N VAL A 152 2.64 1.88 11.87
CA VAL A 152 2.07 3.01 12.61
C VAL A 152 2.49 2.92 14.07
N GLU A 153 3.12 3.99 14.55
CA GLU A 153 3.56 4.15 15.93
C GLU A 153 3.16 5.55 16.40
N ASP A 154 2.63 5.67 17.62
CA ASP A 154 2.18 6.94 18.21
C ASP A 154 1.26 7.80 17.30
N GLY A 155 0.49 7.13 16.43
CA GLY A 155 -0.47 7.77 15.51
C GLY A 155 0.14 8.28 14.22
N LEU A 156 1.42 8.01 13.98
CA LEU A 156 2.16 8.43 12.82
C LEU A 156 2.67 7.22 12.03
N ILE A 157 2.76 7.38 10.71
CA ILE A 157 3.33 6.39 9.81
C ILE A 157 4.85 6.46 9.91
N THR A 158 5.47 5.39 10.39
CA THR A 158 6.94 5.26 10.52
C THR A 158 7.57 4.42 9.40
N ARG A 159 6.77 3.64 8.66
CA ARG A 159 7.22 2.87 7.50
C ARG A 159 6.30 3.07 6.30
N TYR A 160 6.88 3.20 5.12
CA TYR A 160 6.18 3.31 3.84
C TYR A 160 6.89 2.52 2.76
N HIS A 161 6.46 1.28 2.55
CA HIS A 161 7.07 0.35 1.61
C HIS A 161 6.11 0.04 0.46
N VAL A 162 6.52 0.38 -0.76
CA VAL A 162 5.74 0.23 -1.99
C VAL A 162 6.21 -1.00 -2.76
N TYR A 163 5.30 -1.94 -3.00
CA TYR A 163 5.51 -3.08 -3.90
C TYR A 163 4.50 -2.97 -5.04
N GLU A 164 4.96 -2.64 -6.24
CA GLU A 164 4.09 -2.38 -7.38
C GLU A 164 4.54 -3.11 -8.64
N ASP A 165 3.63 -3.28 -9.61
CA ASP A 165 4.00 -3.66 -10.97
C ASP A 165 4.72 -2.51 -11.67
N SER A 166 5.98 -2.40 -11.31
CA SER A 166 6.86 -1.30 -11.66
C SER A 166 7.30 -1.36 -13.12
N LEU A 167 7.25 -2.53 -13.76
CA LEU A 167 7.43 -2.67 -15.21
C LEU A 167 6.29 -2.00 -15.97
N THR A 168 5.04 -2.20 -15.55
CA THR A 168 3.88 -1.53 -16.16
C THR A 168 3.95 -0.01 -15.97
N VAL A 169 4.31 0.46 -14.76
CA VAL A 169 4.52 1.90 -14.50
C VAL A 169 5.61 2.45 -15.42
N SER A 170 6.79 1.83 -15.45
CA SER A 170 7.93 2.27 -16.26
C SER A 170 7.61 2.35 -17.76
N ARG A 171 6.92 1.33 -18.30
CA ARG A 171 6.48 1.29 -19.70
C ARG A 171 5.46 2.37 -20.02
N ALA A 172 4.58 2.72 -19.09
CA ALA A 172 3.62 3.80 -19.33
C ALA A 172 4.33 5.15 -19.54
N HIS A 173 5.51 5.35 -18.93
CA HIS A 173 6.27 6.58 -19.04
C HIS A 173 7.37 6.59 -20.12
N THR A 174 7.56 5.47 -20.83
CA THR A 174 8.61 5.32 -21.84
C THR A 174 7.97 5.02 -23.20
N SER A 175 8.14 5.91 -24.18
CA SER A 175 7.66 5.74 -25.56
C SER A 175 8.42 4.67 -26.33
#